data_AF-A0A171KPW7-F1
#
_entry.id   AF-A0A171KPW7-F1
#
_cell.length_a   1.000
_cell.length_b   1.000
_cell.length_c   1.000
_cell.angle_alpha   90.00
_cell.angle_beta   90.00
_cell.angle_gamma   90.00
#
_symmetry.space_group_name_H-M   'P 1'
#
loop_
_entity.id
_entity.type
_entity.pdbx_description
1 polymer ?
#
loop_
_entity_poly.entity_id
_entity_poly.type
_entity_poly.pdbx_seq_one_letter_code
_entity_poly.pdbx_strand_id
1 'polypeptide(L)'
;MTLEMQRLEEENNRIFIDAYGLQDELTPEVPLAEITLTCNPHYRYGGGKTEEELEALLLADTMRELLSYAVGCMLGRYSLDKPGLILANQGDTLHEYLAQVQNPKFLPDEDNVIPMMNAFGDARDDDWFSDDITSRLRQFLRVAFGDAHYEDNLAFIELALNVKGKRNYGLRDYLLGEFYADHVKRYKKRPIYWMFSSPKGSFNALIYMHRYRPDTVSVVLRYLRDYREKLATEKERQVAISINTASSQGDKTRALKETDRLAKVLAELEDYERDVLYPLATRQVQIDLDDGVKVNYLKFEGALKKIPGLAAKDED
;
A
#
# COMPACT_ATOMS: atom_id res chain seq x y z
N MET A 1 17.14 8.07 -20.83
CA MET A 1 17.89 7.45 -19.73
C MET A 1 18.57 6.15 -20.16
N THR A 2 17.84 5.08 -20.54
CA THR A 2 18.47 3.80 -20.93
C THR A 2 19.45 3.93 -22.09
N LEU A 3 19.05 4.51 -23.23
CA LEU A 3 19.93 4.71 -24.39
C LEU A 3 21.12 5.64 -24.08
N GLU A 4 20.92 6.60 -23.19
CA GLU A 4 22.00 7.50 -22.77
C GLU A 4 23.03 6.77 -21.90
N MET A 5 22.57 5.94 -20.96
CA MET A 5 23.43 5.10 -20.14
C MET A 5 24.18 4.07 -20.99
N GLN A 6 23.51 3.42 -21.94
CA GLN A 6 24.13 2.52 -22.90
C GLN A 6 25.28 3.21 -23.63
N ARG A 7 25.04 4.40 -24.21
CA ARG A 7 26.08 5.17 -24.90
C ARG A 7 27.27 5.49 -23.98
N LEU A 8 27.02 5.83 -22.71
CA LEU A 8 28.08 6.10 -21.73
C LEU A 8 28.90 4.85 -21.40
N GLU A 9 28.25 3.70 -21.25
CA GLU A 9 28.93 2.41 -21.02
C GLU A 9 29.74 1.98 -22.25
N GLU A 10 29.18 2.12 -23.45
CA GLU A 10 29.89 1.84 -24.71
C GLU A 10 31.11 2.73 -24.93
N GLU A 11 31.00 4.02 -24.57
CA GLU A 11 32.12 4.95 -24.65
C GLU A 11 33.21 4.61 -23.64
N ASN A 12 32.85 4.22 -22.42
CA ASN A 12 33.82 3.71 -21.44
C ASN A 12 34.54 2.46 -22.00
N ASN A 13 33.79 1.51 -22.55
CA ASN A 13 34.37 0.30 -23.15
C ASN A 13 35.34 0.67 -24.28
N ARG A 14 34.98 1.60 -25.16
CA ARG A 14 35.86 2.06 -26.25
C ARG A 14 37.17 2.64 -25.71
N ILE A 15 37.11 3.52 -24.71
CA ILE A 15 38.29 4.11 -24.08
C ILE A 15 39.21 3.02 -23.51
N PHE A 16 38.65 2.00 -22.83
CA PHE A 16 39.45 0.91 -22.26
C PHE A 16 40.02 -0.02 -23.34
N ILE A 17 39.23 -0.41 -24.33
CA ILE A 17 39.67 -1.25 -25.45
C ILE A 17 40.84 -0.58 -26.18
N ASP A 18 40.75 0.72 -26.43
CA ASP A 18 41.81 1.48 -27.09
C ASP A 18 43.07 1.62 -26.23
N ALA A 19 42.91 1.85 -24.92
CA ALA A 19 44.04 1.97 -24.01
C ALA A 19 44.85 0.66 -23.85
N TYR A 20 44.18 -0.50 -23.96
CA TYR A 20 44.81 -1.81 -23.79
C TYR A 20 45.14 -2.52 -25.11
N GLY A 21 44.75 -1.97 -26.26
CA GLY A 21 45.00 -2.60 -27.57
C GLY A 21 44.21 -3.88 -27.80
N LEU A 22 42.97 -3.95 -27.29
CA LEU A 22 42.12 -5.15 -27.30
C LEU A 22 41.07 -5.17 -28.42
N GLN A 23 41.27 -4.38 -29.49
CA GLN A 23 40.27 -4.20 -30.55
C GLN A 23 39.90 -5.50 -31.29
N ASP A 24 40.83 -6.47 -31.33
CA ASP A 24 40.62 -7.77 -31.98
C ASP A 24 39.94 -8.79 -31.04
N GLU A 25 39.84 -8.50 -29.74
CA GLU A 25 39.32 -9.41 -28.72
C GLU A 25 37.95 -8.98 -28.18
N LEU A 26 37.69 -7.67 -28.11
CA LEU A 26 36.52 -7.09 -27.45
C LEU A 26 35.83 -6.06 -28.35
N THR A 27 34.52 -5.93 -28.13
CA THR A 27 33.65 -4.98 -28.81
C THR A 27 33.04 -4.03 -27.79
N PRO A 28 32.94 -2.72 -28.08
CA PRO A 28 32.44 -1.75 -27.11
C PRO A 28 30.94 -1.84 -26.83
N GLU A 29 30.15 -2.41 -27.74
CA GLU A 29 28.69 -2.47 -27.70
C GLU A 29 28.16 -3.17 -26.44
N VAL A 30 27.14 -2.59 -25.82
CA VAL A 30 26.51 -3.14 -24.61
C VAL A 30 25.05 -3.47 -24.91
N PRO A 31 24.60 -4.74 -24.77
CA PRO A 31 23.20 -5.08 -24.96
C PRO A 31 22.29 -4.34 -23.99
N LEU A 32 21.09 -3.92 -24.44
CA LEU A 32 20.10 -3.28 -23.56
C LEU A 32 19.73 -4.14 -22.35
N ALA A 33 19.80 -5.47 -22.47
CA ALA A 33 19.55 -6.39 -21.36
C ALA A 33 20.60 -6.31 -20.24
N GLU A 34 21.74 -5.66 -20.46
CA GLU A 34 22.83 -5.51 -19.47
C GLU A 34 22.78 -4.14 -18.77
N ILE A 35 22.03 -3.17 -19.29
CA ILE A 35 21.90 -1.85 -18.70
C ILE A 35 21.03 -1.92 -17.43
N THR A 36 21.67 -1.87 -16.26
CA THR A 36 21.06 -2.23 -14.97
C THR A 36 20.07 -1.20 -14.36
N LEU A 37 19.61 -0.21 -15.14
CA LEU A 37 18.66 0.80 -14.68
C LEU A 37 17.29 0.18 -14.35
N THR A 38 16.67 0.61 -13.24
CA THR A 38 15.35 0.12 -12.83
C THR A 38 14.21 0.53 -13.76
N CYS A 39 14.43 1.56 -14.58
CA CYS A 39 13.51 2.00 -15.64
C CYS A 39 13.78 1.30 -16.97
N ASN A 40 14.79 0.43 -17.07
CA ASN A 40 15.07 -0.33 -18.27
C ASN A 40 14.28 -1.65 -18.27
N PRO A 41 13.26 -1.80 -19.12
CA PRO A 41 12.43 -3.01 -19.11
C PRO A 41 13.19 -4.25 -19.58
N HIS A 42 14.16 -4.10 -20.50
CA HIS A 42 14.96 -5.23 -21.00
C HIS A 42 15.78 -5.90 -19.89
N TYR A 43 16.34 -5.11 -18.99
CA TYR A 43 17.05 -5.61 -17.81
C TYR A 43 16.07 -6.10 -16.74
N ARG A 44 15.05 -5.31 -16.41
CA ARG A 44 14.14 -5.56 -15.28
C ARG A 44 13.29 -6.82 -15.46
N TYR A 45 12.87 -7.15 -16.70
CA TYR A 45 11.96 -8.26 -16.98
C TYR A 45 12.57 -9.39 -17.81
N GLY A 46 13.81 -9.23 -18.29
CA GLY A 46 14.60 -10.24 -19.01
C GLY A 46 14.16 -10.54 -20.45
N GLY A 47 14.86 -11.48 -21.09
CA GLY A 47 14.68 -11.85 -22.50
C GLY A 47 13.51 -12.80 -22.77
N GLY A 48 12.95 -12.71 -23.98
CA GLY A 48 11.87 -13.57 -24.49
C GLY A 48 10.47 -12.96 -24.47
N LYS A 49 10.35 -11.68 -24.07
CA LYS A 49 9.12 -10.88 -24.16
C LYS A 49 9.18 -9.95 -25.36
N THR A 50 8.03 -9.61 -25.93
CA THR A 50 7.96 -8.58 -26.98
C THR A 50 8.12 -7.19 -26.38
N GLU A 51 8.40 -6.20 -27.23
CA GLU A 51 8.51 -4.81 -26.78
C GLU A 51 7.22 -4.32 -26.12
N GLU A 52 6.06 -4.72 -26.66
CA GLU A 52 4.75 -4.37 -26.10
C GLU A 52 4.52 -4.98 -24.71
N GLU A 53 4.97 -6.21 -24.49
CA GLU A 53 4.89 -6.85 -23.18
C GLU A 53 5.82 -6.18 -22.15
N LEU A 54 7.02 -5.80 -22.59
CA LEU A 54 8.00 -5.07 -21.78
C LEU A 54 7.47 -3.69 -21.36
N GLU A 55 6.90 -2.94 -22.30
CA GLU A 55 6.30 -1.63 -22.04
C GLU A 55 5.06 -1.74 -21.13
N ALA A 56 4.19 -2.73 -21.34
CA ALA A 56 3.03 -2.95 -20.48
C ALA A 56 3.44 -3.27 -19.03
N LEU A 57 4.49 -4.07 -18.83
CA LEU A 57 5.03 -4.38 -17.50
C LEU A 57 5.66 -3.15 -16.85
N LEU A 58 6.45 -2.38 -17.60
CA LEU A 58 7.08 -1.15 -17.13
C LEU A 58 6.04 -0.12 -16.71
N LEU A 59 5.01 0.07 -17.54
CA LEU A 59 3.91 0.97 -17.26
C LEU A 59 3.20 0.57 -15.95
N ALA A 60 2.84 -0.70 -15.82
CA ALA A 60 2.19 -1.22 -14.62
C ALA A 60 3.03 -0.98 -13.36
N ASP A 61 4.33 -1.31 -13.40
CA ASP A 61 5.24 -1.10 -12.27
C ASP A 61 5.47 0.38 -11.96
N THR A 62 5.51 1.24 -12.98
CA THR A 62 5.61 2.69 -12.81
C THR A 62 4.38 3.23 -12.08
N MET A 63 3.18 2.74 -12.41
CA MET A 63 1.96 3.10 -11.68
C MET A 63 1.98 2.55 -10.25
N ARG A 64 2.45 1.32 -10.01
CA ARG A 64 2.63 0.78 -8.64
C ARG A 64 3.60 1.62 -7.82
N GLU A 65 4.67 2.12 -8.44
CA GLU A 65 5.67 3.00 -7.82
C GLU A 65 5.07 4.36 -7.48
N LEU A 66 4.27 4.95 -8.38
CA LEU A 66 3.51 6.17 -8.11
C LEU A 66 2.56 5.99 -6.92
N LEU A 67 1.81 4.90 -6.86
CA LEU A 67 0.89 4.64 -5.75
C LEU A 67 1.64 4.39 -4.43
N SER A 68 2.79 3.71 -4.48
CA SER A 68 3.67 3.54 -3.31
C SER A 68 4.24 4.86 -2.80
N TYR A 69 4.60 5.77 -3.71
CA TYR A 69 5.01 7.13 -3.37
C TYR A 69 3.85 7.92 -2.75
N ALA A 70 2.65 7.84 -3.34
CA ALA A 70 1.45 8.49 -2.80
C ALA A 70 1.15 8.03 -1.37
N VAL A 71 1.20 6.72 -1.09
CA VAL A 71 1.04 6.19 0.28
C VAL A 71 2.17 6.69 1.20
N GLY A 72 3.39 6.84 0.68
CA GLY A 72 4.48 7.50 1.41
C GLY A 72 4.18 8.95 1.75
N CYS A 73 3.52 9.71 0.87
CA CYS A 73 3.04 11.07 1.18
C CYS A 73 1.91 11.04 2.22
N MET A 74 0.97 10.09 2.14
CA MET A 74 -0.08 9.93 3.15
C MET A 74 0.50 9.62 4.53
N LEU A 75 1.57 8.84 4.60
CA LEU A 75 2.22 8.51 5.87
C LEU A 75 3.27 9.55 6.28
N GLY A 76 3.52 10.59 5.48
CA GLY A 76 4.46 11.68 5.76
C GLY A 76 5.93 11.33 5.52
N ARG A 77 6.22 10.16 4.95
CA ARG A 77 7.58 9.78 4.54
C ARG A 77 8.12 10.69 3.44
N TYR A 78 7.23 11.18 2.57
CA TYR A 78 7.55 12.08 1.46
C TYR A 78 6.62 13.31 1.45
N SER A 79 6.98 14.30 0.64
CA SER A 79 6.15 15.46 0.33
C SER A 79 6.17 15.74 -1.17
N LEU A 80 5.07 16.32 -1.68
CA LEU A 80 5.04 16.91 -3.02
C LEU A 80 5.80 18.25 -3.09
N ASP A 81 6.00 18.90 -1.94
CA ASP A 81 6.52 20.27 -1.84
C ASP A 81 8.00 20.32 -1.44
N LYS A 82 8.58 19.19 -1.05
CA LYS A 82 9.99 19.09 -0.66
C LYS A 82 10.58 17.75 -1.12
N PRO A 83 11.69 17.76 -1.88
CA PRO A 83 12.35 16.52 -2.31
C PRO A 83 13.02 15.80 -1.14
N GLY A 84 13.14 14.48 -1.27
CA GLY A 84 13.79 13.61 -0.28
C GLY A 84 12.85 13.04 0.78
N LEU A 85 13.43 12.40 1.79
CA LEU A 85 12.70 11.87 2.94
C LEU A 85 12.34 13.00 3.91
N ILE A 86 11.12 12.98 4.43
CA ILE A 86 10.65 13.95 5.43
C ILE A 86 10.61 13.29 6.81
N LEU A 87 9.72 12.32 7.00
CA LEU A 87 9.67 11.50 8.21
C LEU A 87 10.37 10.16 7.97
N ALA A 88 11.40 9.88 8.76
CA ALA A 88 12.23 8.69 8.64
C ALA A 88 12.97 8.34 9.94
N ASN A 89 12.62 8.95 11.08
CA ASN A 89 13.17 8.65 12.40
C ASN A 89 12.10 8.03 13.30
N GLN A 90 12.54 7.36 14.37
CA GLN A 90 11.66 6.69 15.32
C GLN A 90 10.75 7.68 16.06
N GLY A 91 9.45 7.42 16.01
CA GLY A 91 8.44 8.21 16.71
C GLY A 91 8.10 9.54 16.03
N ASP A 92 8.58 9.79 14.81
CA ASP A 92 8.27 11.00 14.03
C ASP A 92 6.75 11.26 13.98
N THR A 93 6.35 12.51 14.19
CA THR A 93 4.96 12.93 14.20
C THR A 93 4.65 13.94 13.09
N LEU A 94 3.39 14.34 12.98
CA LEU A 94 2.99 15.43 12.08
C LEU A 94 3.71 16.75 12.45
N HIS A 95 4.08 16.95 13.71
CA HIS A 95 4.83 18.14 14.14
C HIS A 95 6.20 18.22 13.45
N GLU A 96 6.98 17.13 13.45
CA GLU A 96 8.27 17.07 12.76
C GLU A 96 8.13 17.23 11.25
N TYR A 97 7.01 16.77 10.67
CA TYR A 97 6.71 16.99 9.26
C TYR A 97 6.50 18.47 8.95
N LEU A 98 5.64 19.15 9.73
CA LEU A 98 5.31 20.57 9.51
C LEU A 98 6.49 21.50 9.82
N ALA A 99 7.41 21.09 10.70
CA ALA A 99 8.67 21.80 10.90
C ALA A 99 9.54 21.83 9.63
N GLN A 100 9.42 20.81 8.76
CA GLN A 100 10.15 20.70 7.51
C GLN A 100 9.38 21.20 6.29
N VAL A 101 8.05 21.09 6.30
CA VAL A 101 7.13 21.47 5.21
C VAL A 101 5.98 22.26 5.82
N GLN A 102 6.13 23.57 5.93
CA GLN A 102 5.21 24.43 6.68
C GLN A 102 3.80 24.51 6.08
N ASN A 103 3.67 24.49 4.76
CA ASN A 103 2.40 24.62 4.04
C ASN A 103 2.27 23.51 2.98
N PRO A 104 2.07 22.24 3.38
CA PRO A 104 2.02 21.14 2.44
C PRO A 104 0.73 21.19 1.62
N LYS A 105 0.84 20.98 0.30
CA LYS A 105 -0.34 20.82 -0.58
C LYS A 105 -1.13 19.57 -0.25
N PHE A 106 -0.43 18.52 0.22
CA PHE A 106 -1.02 17.26 0.65
C PHE A 106 -0.55 16.94 2.07
N LEU A 107 -1.43 17.11 3.04
CA LEU A 107 -1.12 16.87 4.45
C LEU A 107 -1.06 15.36 4.71
N PRO A 108 -0.02 14.85 5.39
CA PRO A 108 0.00 13.48 5.88
C PRO A 108 -1.14 13.19 6.84
N ASP A 109 -1.40 11.92 7.05
CA ASP A 109 -2.26 11.43 8.09
C ASP A 109 -1.71 11.79 9.47
N GLU A 110 -2.57 12.32 10.34
CA GLU A 110 -2.17 12.87 11.64
C GLU A 110 -1.71 11.77 12.60
N ASP A 111 -2.48 10.69 12.70
CA ASP A 111 -2.29 9.67 13.73
C ASP A 111 -1.57 8.40 13.23
N ASN A 112 -1.12 8.42 11.97
CA ASN A 112 -0.33 7.37 11.33
C ASN A 112 -1.14 6.08 11.10
N VAL A 113 -2.46 6.15 11.03
CA VAL A 113 -3.33 5.00 10.80
C VAL A 113 -4.22 5.26 9.59
N ILE A 114 -3.91 4.59 8.48
CA ILE A 114 -4.72 4.69 7.26
C ILE A 114 -5.62 3.45 7.14
N PRO A 115 -6.96 3.58 7.26
CA PRO A 115 -7.85 2.45 7.09
C PRO A 115 -7.85 1.94 5.64
N MET A 116 -7.97 0.61 5.50
CA MET A 116 -8.02 -0.10 4.22
C MET A 116 -9.17 -1.12 4.27
N MET A 117 -10.40 -0.63 4.23
CA MET A 117 -11.57 -1.50 4.43
C MET A 117 -12.07 -2.08 3.10
N ASN A 118 -12.72 -3.24 3.13
CA ASN A 118 -13.57 -3.64 2.00
C ASN A 118 -14.91 -2.92 2.12
N ALA A 119 -15.50 -2.52 0.99
CA ALA A 119 -16.88 -2.06 1.00
C ALA A 119 -17.82 -3.25 1.30
N PHE A 120 -18.83 -3.04 2.16
CA PHE A 120 -19.94 -3.97 2.34
C PHE A 120 -21.16 -3.48 1.55
N GLY A 121 -21.86 -4.39 0.88
CA GLY A 121 -23.04 -4.04 0.08
C GLY A 121 -22.77 -2.98 -0.99
N ASP A 122 -23.60 -1.94 -1.01
CA ASP A 122 -23.53 -0.82 -1.96
C ASP A 122 -22.67 0.35 -1.44
N ALA A 123 -21.86 0.13 -0.40
CA ALA A 123 -21.07 1.19 0.23
C ALA A 123 -19.98 1.74 -0.72
N ARG A 124 -19.82 3.06 -0.73
CA ARG A 124 -18.73 3.78 -1.39
C ARG A 124 -17.47 3.79 -0.54
N ASP A 125 -16.37 4.19 -1.16
CA ASP A 125 -15.03 4.09 -0.58
C ASP A 125 -14.83 4.90 0.71
N ASP A 126 -15.61 5.98 0.87
CA ASP A 126 -15.60 6.90 2.01
C ASP A 126 -16.70 6.61 3.05
N ASP A 127 -17.56 5.62 2.83
CA ASP A 127 -18.72 5.36 3.69
C ASP A 127 -18.32 4.89 5.10
N TRP A 128 -17.13 4.27 5.24
CA TRP A 128 -16.64 3.79 6.54
C TRP A 128 -15.68 4.77 7.20
N PHE A 129 -14.79 5.40 6.43
CA PHE A 129 -13.75 6.28 6.92
C PHE A 129 -13.43 7.34 5.86
N SER A 130 -13.49 8.61 6.22
CA SER A 130 -13.15 9.72 5.31
C SER A 130 -11.67 9.72 4.90
N ASP A 131 -10.82 9.12 5.74
CA ASP A 131 -9.38 8.96 5.58
C ASP A 131 -8.99 7.57 5.03
N ASP A 132 -9.94 6.79 4.49
CA ASP A 132 -9.65 5.54 3.78
C ASP A 132 -8.62 5.74 2.67
N ILE A 133 -7.75 4.75 2.50
CA ILE A 133 -6.64 4.79 1.54
C ILE A 133 -7.08 5.16 0.11
N THR A 134 -8.25 4.70 -0.33
CA THR A 134 -8.76 5.01 -1.68
C THR A 134 -9.09 6.49 -1.78
N SER A 135 -9.79 7.04 -0.79
CA SER A 135 -10.16 8.46 -0.72
C SER A 135 -8.92 9.35 -0.66
N ARG A 136 -7.95 9.00 0.18
CA ARG A 136 -6.67 9.72 0.26
C ARG A 136 -5.89 9.66 -1.04
N LEU A 137 -5.93 8.54 -1.77
CA LEU A 137 -5.24 8.42 -3.06
C LEU A 137 -5.91 9.27 -4.14
N ARG A 138 -7.24 9.32 -4.18
CA ARG A 138 -7.96 10.23 -5.07
C ARG A 138 -7.62 11.68 -4.79
N GLN A 139 -7.58 12.08 -3.51
CA GLN A 139 -7.15 13.41 -3.10
C GLN A 139 -5.71 13.68 -3.54
N PHE A 140 -4.79 12.73 -3.34
CA PHE A 140 -3.41 12.86 -3.78
C PHE A 140 -3.31 13.11 -5.29
N LEU A 141 -4.04 12.35 -6.11
CA LEU A 141 -4.03 12.50 -7.56
C LEU A 141 -4.51 13.89 -8.00
N ARG A 142 -5.58 14.41 -7.37
CA ARG A 142 -6.07 15.77 -7.62
C ARG A 142 -5.06 16.83 -7.24
N VAL A 143 -4.40 16.68 -6.10
CA VAL A 143 -3.38 17.64 -5.63
C VAL A 143 -2.12 17.60 -6.52
N ALA A 144 -1.69 16.41 -6.93
CA ALA A 144 -0.46 16.23 -7.70
C ALA A 144 -0.63 16.60 -9.18
N PHE A 145 -1.76 16.28 -9.80
CA PHE A 145 -1.97 16.40 -11.25
C PHE A 145 -3.08 17.39 -11.63
N GLY A 146 -3.80 17.96 -10.65
CA GLY A 146 -4.93 18.86 -10.88
C GLY A 146 -6.24 18.12 -11.18
N ASP A 147 -7.35 18.86 -11.14
CA ASP A 147 -8.69 18.30 -11.36
C ASP A 147 -9.06 18.13 -12.84
N ALA A 148 -8.40 18.86 -13.74
CA ALA A 148 -8.80 18.98 -15.15
C ALA A 148 -8.84 17.62 -15.89
N HIS A 149 -7.88 16.74 -15.60
CA HIS A 149 -7.74 15.41 -16.23
C HIS A 149 -7.87 14.27 -15.21
N TYR A 150 -8.54 14.51 -14.08
CA TYR A 150 -8.57 13.54 -13.00
C TYR A 150 -9.16 12.18 -13.43
N GLU A 151 -10.29 12.17 -14.14
CA GLU A 151 -10.95 10.93 -14.57
C GLU A 151 -10.10 10.17 -15.60
N ASP A 152 -9.48 10.89 -16.55
CA ASP A 152 -8.57 10.30 -17.54
C ASP A 152 -7.32 9.69 -16.86
N ASN A 153 -6.73 10.40 -15.89
CA ASN A 153 -5.59 9.93 -15.11
C ASN A 153 -5.94 8.69 -14.30
N LEU A 154 -7.12 8.67 -13.66
CA LEU A 154 -7.58 7.53 -12.88
C LEU A 154 -7.79 6.30 -13.79
N ALA A 155 -8.49 6.48 -14.91
CA ALA A 155 -8.71 5.40 -15.87
C ALA A 155 -7.39 4.86 -16.44
N PHE A 156 -6.43 5.73 -16.73
CA PHE A 156 -5.09 5.35 -17.18
C PHE A 156 -4.35 4.50 -16.14
N ILE A 157 -4.37 4.93 -14.87
CA ILE A 157 -3.75 4.18 -13.75
C ILE A 157 -4.42 2.81 -13.60
N GLU A 158 -5.75 2.75 -13.60
CA GLU A 158 -6.49 1.49 -13.42
C GLU A 158 -6.23 0.52 -14.58
N LEU A 159 -6.20 1.00 -15.82
CA LEU A 159 -5.86 0.22 -16.99
C LEU A 159 -4.44 -0.37 -16.89
N ALA A 160 -3.47 0.46 -16.52
CA ALA A 160 -2.08 0.04 -16.36
C ALA A 160 -1.89 -1.00 -15.25
N LEU A 161 -2.60 -0.85 -14.12
CA LEU A 161 -2.54 -1.81 -13.00
C LEU A 161 -3.23 -3.14 -13.33
N ASN A 162 -4.22 -3.15 -14.22
CA ASN A 162 -5.00 -4.33 -14.59
C ASN A 162 -4.28 -5.26 -15.59
N VAL A 163 -3.04 -5.63 -15.29
CA VAL A 163 -2.20 -6.51 -16.13
C VAL A 163 -2.86 -7.87 -16.41
N LYS A 164 -3.77 -8.32 -15.53
CA LYS A 164 -4.49 -9.60 -15.64
C LYS A 164 -5.83 -9.49 -16.39
N GLY A 165 -6.23 -8.31 -16.88
CA GLY A 165 -7.48 -8.11 -17.60
C GLY A 165 -8.73 -8.49 -16.80
N LYS A 166 -8.71 -8.28 -15.47
CA LYS A 166 -9.86 -8.53 -14.59
C LYS A 166 -11.01 -7.60 -14.97
N ARG A 167 -12.24 -8.13 -15.00
CA ARG A 167 -13.44 -7.31 -15.23
C ARG A 167 -13.74 -6.45 -14.00
N ASN A 168 -14.16 -5.21 -14.22
CA ASN A 168 -14.50 -4.24 -13.16
C ASN A 168 -13.36 -4.00 -12.16
N TYR A 169 -12.11 -4.02 -12.63
CA TYR A 169 -10.94 -3.76 -11.78
C TYR A 169 -10.73 -2.26 -11.63
N GLY A 170 -10.78 -1.80 -10.39
CA GLY A 170 -10.49 -0.41 -10.06
C GLY A 170 -9.34 -0.27 -9.07
N LEU A 171 -9.08 0.97 -8.70
CA LEU A 171 -8.02 1.35 -7.78
C LEU A 171 -8.14 0.65 -6.42
N ARG A 172 -9.37 0.43 -5.93
CA ARG A 172 -9.60 -0.29 -4.67
C ARG A 172 -9.20 -1.76 -4.75
N ASP A 173 -9.45 -2.44 -5.87
CA ASP A 173 -9.05 -3.83 -6.06
C ASP A 173 -7.53 -3.99 -5.97
N TYR A 174 -6.79 -3.05 -6.56
CA TYR A 174 -5.34 -2.99 -6.42
C TYR A 174 -4.92 -2.79 -4.96
N LEU A 175 -5.47 -1.78 -4.28
CA LEU A 175 -5.08 -1.41 -2.92
C LEU A 175 -5.36 -2.54 -1.92
N LEU A 176 -6.51 -3.21 -2.01
CA LEU A 176 -6.90 -4.26 -1.06
C LEU A 176 -6.32 -5.63 -1.43
N GLY A 177 -6.12 -5.90 -2.72
CA GLY A 177 -5.69 -7.20 -3.22
C GLY A 177 -4.17 -7.34 -3.43
N GLU A 178 -3.49 -6.29 -3.87
CA GLU A 178 -2.16 -6.40 -4.49
C GLU A 178 -1.11 -5.49 -3.82
N PHE A 179 -1.50 -4.27 -3.43
CA PHE A 179 -0.59 -3.24 -2.89
C PHE A 179 0.32 -3.75 -1.75
N TYR A 180 -0.24 -4.40 -0.73
CA TYR A 180 0.59 -4.85 0.40
C TYR A 180 1.55 -5.96 0.02
N ALA A 181 1.15 -6.86 -0.90
CA ALA A 181 2.03 -7.91 -1.39
C ALA A 181 3.20 -7.32 -2.19
N ASP A 182 2.93 -6.33 -3.03
CA ASP A 182 3.94 -5.58 -3.78
C ASP A 182 4.90 -4.85 -2.83
N HIS A 183 4.37 -4.21 -1.79
CA HIS A 183 5.15 -3.53 -0.77
C HIS A 183 6.05 -4.49 0.01
N VAL A 184 5.53 -5.63 0.47
CA VAL A 184 6.32 -6.68 1.13
C VAL A 184 7.44 -7.19 0.22
N LYS A 185 7.15 -7.40 -1.07
CA LYS A 185 8.14 -7.81 -2.08
C LYS A 185 9.23 -6.76 -2.27
N ARG A 186 8.86 -5.48 -2.44
CA ARG A 186 9.77 -4.34 -2.63
C ARG A 186 10.79 -4.24 -1.51
N TYR A 187 10.36 -4.48 -0.27
CA TYR A 187 11.21 -4.44 0.92
C TYR A 187 11.80 -5.79 1.31
N LYS A 188 11.89 -6.76 0.40
CA LYS A 188 12.49 -8.09 0.63
C LYS A 188 11.97 -8.76 1.92
N LYS A 189 10.65 -8.77 2.10
CA LYS A 189 9.92 -9.29 3.29
C LYS A 189 10.13 -8.52 4.59
N ARG A 190 10.76 -7.34 4.56
CA ARG A 190 10.99 -6.46 5.72
C ARG A 190 10.32 -5.10 5.51
N PRO A 191 8.98 -5.05 5.36
CA PRO A 191 8.28 -3.83 4.99
C PRO A 191 8.34 -2.74 6.06
N ILE A 192 8.33 -1.48 5.64
CA ILE A 192 8.30 -0.32 6.54
C ILE A 192 6.89 0.17 6.86
N TYR A 193 5.93 -0.11 5.98
CA TYR A 193 4.50 0.02 6.27
C TYR A 193 3.97 -1.32 6.79
N TRP A 194 3.33 -1.31 7.96
CA TRP A 194 2.80 -2.50 8.59
C TRP A 194 1.27 -2.47 8.54
N MET A 195 0.67 -3.59 8.15
CA MET A 195 -0.77 -3.73 8.07
C MET A 195 -1.27 -4.48 9.30
N PHE A 196 -1.93 -3.76 10.21
CA PHE A 196 -2.81 -4.39 11.20
C PHE A 196 -3.98 -5.02 10.45
N SER A 197 -4.24 -6.29 10.68
CA SER A 197 -5.21 -7.07 9.90
C SER A 197 -5.88 -8.08 10.81
N SER A 198 -7.22 -8.08 10.84
CA SER A 198 -7.96 -9.13 11.54
C SER A 198 -7.71 -10.50 10.89
N PRO A 199 -7.96 -11.63 11.57
CA PRO A 199 -7.62 -12.96 11.05
C PRO A 199 -8.20 -13.30 9.66
N LYS A 200 -9.39 -12.77 9.32
CA LYS A 200 -10.00 -12.95 7.99
C LYS A 200 -9.87 -11.71 7.10
N GLY A 201 -9.13 -10.69 7.54
CA GLY A 201 -8.92 -9.45 6.81
C GLY A 201 -10.16 -8.55 6.71
N SER A 202 -11.13 -8.72 7.61
CA SER A 202 -12.35 -7.90 7.68
C SER A 202 -12.06 -6.46 8.14
N PHE A 203 -11.02 -6.28 8.95
CA PHE A 203 -10.46 -4.98 9.32
C PHE A 203 -9.00 -4.94 8.88
N ASN A 204 -8.61 -3.86 8.19
CA ASN A 204 -7.21 -3.59 7.89
C ASN A 204 -6.89 -2.11 8.11
N ALA A 205 -5.73 -1.84 8.71
CA ALA A 205 -5.21 -0.49 8.88
C ALA A 205 -3.70 -0.49 8.66
N LEU A 206 -3.24 0.42 7.81
CA LEU A 206 -1.83 0.58 7.46
C LEU A 206 -1.20 1.65 8.35
N ILE A 207 -0.03 1.32 8.91
CA ILE A 207 0.77 2.26 9.68
C ILE A 207 2.18 2.38 9.08
N TYR A 208 2.88 3.46 9.38
CA TYR A 208 4.31 3.59 9.07
C TYR A 208 5.16 3.32 10.32
N MET A 209 6.05 2.33 10.26
CA MET A 209 6.85 1.92 11.44
C MET A 209 7.75 3.02 11.99
N HIS A 210 8.22 3.96 11.17
CA HIS A 210 9.07 5.04 11.67
C HIS A 210 8.26 6.02 12.51
N ARG A 211 6.98 6.20 12.20
CA ARG A 211 6.05 7.01 13.00
C ARG A 211 5.36 6.19 14.11
N TYR A 212 5.81 4.96 14.37
CA TYR A 212 5.24 4.15 15.44
C TYR A 212 5.53 4.80 16.80
N ARG A 213 4.51 4.86 17.64
CA ARG A 213 4.56 5.34 19.01
C ARG A 213 3.93 4.31 19.96
N PRO A 214 4.23 4.37 21.26
CA PRO A 214 3.73 3.39 22.24
C PRO A 214 2.19 3.25 22.26
N ASP A 215 1.49 4.31 21.89
CA ASP A 215 0.04 4.39 21.81
C ASP A 215 -0.53 4.05 20.43
N THR A 216 0.28 3.75 19.40
CA THR A 216 -0.20 3.42 18.04
C THR A 216 -1.20 2.27 18.05
N VAL A 217 -1.00 1.24 18.86
CA VAL A 217 -1.97 0.13 18.96
C VAL A 217 -3.30 0.60 19.57
N SER A 218 -3.26 1.53 20.52
CA SER A 218 -4.48 2.15 21.09
C SER A 218 -5.23 2.98 20.04
N VAL A 219 -4.51 3.67 19.15
CA VAL A 219 -5.09 4.38 18.00
C VAL A 219 -5.76 3.39 17.05
N VAL A 220 -5.07 2.32 16.64
CA VAL A 220 -5.65 1.27 15.78
C VAL A 220 -6.88 0.63 16.43
N LEU A 221 -6.84 0.38 17.74
CA LEU A 221 -7.99 -0.14 18.50
C LEU A 221 -9.19 0.82 18.48
N ARG A 222 -8.96 2.14 18.50
CA ARG A 222 -10.04 3.13 18.33
C ARG A 222 -10.69 3.03 16.95
N TYR A 223 -9.90 2.91 15.88
CA TYR A 223 -10.43 2.68 14.52
C TYR A 223 -11.23 1.38 14.45
N LEU A 224 -10.77 0.30 15.08
CA LEU A 224 -11.52 -0.96 15.12
C LEU A 224 -12.88 -0.78 15.80
N ARG A 225 -12.94 -0.09 16.94
CA ARG A 225 -14.19 0.13 17.68
C ARG A 225 -15.18 0.99 16.91
N ASP A 226 -14.72 2.10 16.30
CA ASP A 226 -15.55 2.94 15.43
C ASP A 226 -16.10 2.14 14.25
N TYR A 227 -15.25 1.32 13.62
CA TYR A 227 -15.70 0.43 12.55
C TYR A 227 -16.75 -0.59 13.02
N ARG A 228 -16.57 -1.20 14.19
CA ARG A 228 -17.55 -2.13 14.77
C ARG A 228 -18.90 -1.44 15.03
N GLU A 229 -18.89 -0.21 15.52
CA GLU A 229 -20.12 0.57 15.73
C GLU A 229 -20.84 0.82 14.40
N LYS A 230 -20.13 1.29 13.37
CA LYS A 230 -20.68 1.51 12.03
C LYS A 230 -21.26 0.21 11.44
N LEU A 231 -20.56 -0.92 11.59
CA LEU A 231 -21.05 -2.24 11.14
C LEU A 231 -22.30 -2.70 11.90
N ALA A 232 -22.40 -2.39 13.20
CA ALA A 232 -23.59 -2.69 13.99
C ALA A 232 -24.80 -1.88 13.51
N THR A 233 -24.62 -0.58 13.26
CA THR A 233 -25.66 0.28 12.67
C THR A 233 -26.11 -0.21 11.29
N GLU A 234 -25.16 -0.58 10.42
CA GLU A 234 -25.50 -1.14 9.11
C GLU A 234 -26.26 -2.47 9.24
N LYS A 235 -25.87 -3.33 10.18
CA LYS A 235 -26.59 -4.58 10.46
C LYS A 235 -28.02 -4.31 10.90
N GLU A 236 -28.26 -3.34 11.78
CA GLU A 236 -29.61 -2.95 12.19
C GLU A 236 -30.45 -2.43 11.01
N ARG A 237 -29.84 -1.65 10.10
CA ARG A 237 -30.49 -1.20 8.87
C ARG A 237 -30.91 -2.39 7.98
N GLN A 238 -30.04 -3.39 7.81
CA GLN A 238 -30.37 -4.59 7.04
C GLN A 238 -31.49 -5.41 7.70
N VAL A 239 -31.49 -5.54 9.03
CA VAL A 239 -32.58 -6.18 9.77
C VAL A 239 -33.90 -5.44 9.49
N ALA A 240 -33.92 -4.11 9.55
CA ALA A 240 -35.12 -3.32 9.26
C ALA A 240 -35.64 -3.54 7.83
N ILE A 241 -34.76 -3.63 6.83
CA ILE A 241 -35.16 -3.95 5.43
C ILE A 241 -35.78 -5.34 5.33
N SER A 242 -35.22 -6.33 6.05
CA SER A 242 -35.69 -7.71 5.99
C SER A 242 -37.11 -7.92 6.52
N ILE A 243 -37.54 -7.12 7.48
CA ILE A 243 -38.87 -7.20 8.10
C ILE A 243 -39.88 -6.19 7.50
N ASN A 244 -39.41 -5.23 6.71
CA ASN A 244 -40.26 -4.21 6.11
C ASN A 244 -41.23 -4.83 5.09
N THR A 245 -42.54 -4.63 5.30
CA THR A 245 -43.60 -5.19 4.47
C THR A 245 -43.62 -4.63 3.05
N ALA A 246 -43.09 -3.42 2.84
CA ALA A 246 -42.97 -2.76 1.53
C ALA A 246 -41.76 -3.25 0.71
N SER A 247 -40.78 -3.92 1.33
CA SER A 247 -39.62 -4.46 0.61
C SER A 247 -39.99 -5.66 -0.26
N SER A 248 -39.37 -5.78 -1.43
CA SER A 248 -39.54 -6.96 -2.29
C SER A 248 -38.99 -8.22 -1.60
N GLN A 249 -39.49 -9.40 -1.99
CA GLN A 249 -38.98 -10.67 -1.45
C GLN A 249 -37.48 -10.88 -1.74
N GLY A 250 -37.01 -10.36 -2.89
CA GLY A 250 -35.59 -10.38 -3.26
C GLY A 250 -34.73 -9.53 -2.31
N ASP A 251 -35.21 -8.32 -1.99
CA ASP A 251 -34.50 -7.41 -1.08
C ASP A 251 -34.46 -7.95 0.34
N LYS A 252 -35.58 -8.53 0.82
CA LYS A 252 -35.61 -9.21 2.12
C LYS A 252 -34.59 -10.34 2.21
N THR A 253 -34.51 -11.16 1.18
CA THR A 253 -33.55 -12.28 1.13
C THR A 253 -32.11 -11.79 1.11
N ARG A 254 -31.82 -10.70 0.38
CA ARG A 254 -30.49 -10.07 0.33
C ARG A 254 -30.11 -9.49 1.69
N ALA A 255 -31.03 -8.77 2.32
CA ALA A 255 -30.81 -8.14 3.63
C ALA A 255 -30.57 -9.16 4.75
N LEU A 256 -31.27 -10.32 4.72
CA LEU A 256 -30.99 -11.42 5.65
C LEU A 256 -29.58 -11.98 5.48
N LYS A 257 -29.15 -12.22 4.23
CA LYS A 257 -27.79 -12.71 3.96
C LYS A 257 -26.72 -11.72 4.44
N GLU A 258 -26.94 -10.43 4.22
CA GLU A 258 -26.00 -9.40 4.68
C GLU A 258 -25.99 -9.27 6.21
N THR A 259 -27.15 -9.41 6.86
CA THR A 259 -27.25 -9.47 8.34
C THR A 259 -26.40 -10.61 8.91
N ASP A 260 -26.49 -11.81 8.33
CA ASP A 260 -25.70 -12.97 8.75
C ASP A 260 -24.21 -12.77 8.51
N ARG A 261 -23.84 -12.11 7.39
CA ARG A 261 -22.45 -11.76 7.08
C ARG A 261 -21.90 -10.77 8.09
N LEU A 262 -22.60 -9.66 8.34
CA LEU A 262 -22.20 -8.64 9.29
C LEU A 262 -22.10 -9.19 10.72
N ALA A 263 -23.00 -10.09 11.11
CA ALA A 263 -22.91 -10.78 12.41
C ALA A 263 -21.61 -11.59 12.56
N LYS A 264 -21.19 -12.31 11.50
CA LYS A 264 -19.92 -13.08 11.51
C LYS A 264 -18.70 -12.17 11.54
N VAL A 265 -18.73 -11.05 10.82
CA VAL A 265 -17.66 -10.05 10.85
C VAL A 265 -17.55 -9.42 12.23
N LEU A 266 -18.67 -8.96 12.81
CA LEU A 266 -18.68 -8.36 14.14
C LEU A 266 -18.12 -9.30 15.21
N ALA A 267 -18.48 -10.59 15.16
CA ALA A 267 -17.94 -11.59 16.09
C ALA A 267 -16.42 -11.78 15.91
N GLU A 268 -15.93 -11.85 14.67
CA GLU A 268 -14.50 -11.90 14.39
C GLU A 268 -13.75 -10.67 14.94
N LEU A 269 -14.32 -9.46 14.74
CA LEU A 269 -13.70 -8.23 15.20
C LEU A 269 -13.74 -8.09 16.72
N GLU A 270 -14.76 -8.63 17.39
CA GLU A 270 -14.83 -8.70 18.85
C GLU A 270 -13.75 -9.63 19.42
N ASP A 271 -13.56 -10.80 18.81
CA ASP A 271 -12.48 -11.72 19.18
C ASP A 271 -11.10 -11.09 18.94
N TYR A 272 -10.91 -10.43 17.79
CA TYR A 272 -9.66 -9.74 17.46
C TYR A 272 -9.37 -8.58 18.44
N GLU A 273 -10.39 -7.82 18.83
CA GLU A 273 -10.24 -6.80 19.88
C GLU A 273 -9.82 -7.42 21.21
N ARG A 274 -10.60 -8.39 21.71
CA ARG A 274 -10.45 -8.97 23.05
C ARG A 274 -9.13 -9.72 23.21
N ASP A 275 -8.78 -10.54 22.22
CA ASP A 275 -7.70 -11.51 22.34
C ASP A 275 -6.35 -10.96 21.83
N VAL A 276 -6.37 -9.92 20.98
CA VAL A 276 -5.16 -9.40 20.31
C VAL A 276 -4.93 -7.91 20.58
N LEU A 277 -5.79 -7.03 20.08
CA LEU A 277 -5.52 -5.59 20.11
C LEU A 277 -5.60 -4.99 21.51
N TYR A 278 -6.60 -5.34 22.32
CA TYR A 278 -6.74 -4.79 23.67
C TYR A 278 -5.56 -5.17 24.59
N PRO A 279 -5.10 -6.43 24.63
CA PRO A 279 -3.87 -6.78 25.36
C PRO A 279 -2.62 -6.07 24.85
N LEU A 280 -2.47 -5.87 23.54
CA LEU A 280 -1.32 -5.15 22.96
C LEU A 280 -1.37 -3.64 23.27
N ALA A 281 -2.54 -3.02 23.16
CA ALA A 281 -2.77 -1.61 23.50
C ALA A 281 -2.50 -1.35 24.99
N THR A 282 -2.96 -2.25 25.87
CA THR A 282 -2.72 -2.16 27.32
C THR A 282 -1.23 -2.26 27.66
N ARG A 283 -0.49 -3.13 26.96
CA ARG A 283 0.96 -3.27 27.15
C ARG A 283 1.78 -2.12 26.58
N GLN A 284 1.20 -1.32 25.68
CA GLN A 284 1.90 -0.24 24.95
C GLN A 284 3.26 -0.72 24.40
N VAL A 285 3.19 -1.78 23.59
CA VAL A 285 4.39 -2.45 23.05
C VAL A 285 5.32 -1.43 22.41
N GLN A 286 6.60 -1.48 22.78
CA GLN A 286 7.63 -0.60 22.25
C GLN A 286 8.35 -1.26 21.09
N ILE A 287 8.79 -0.46 20.12
CA ILE A 287 9.72 -0.89 19.08
C ILE A 287 11.00 -0.07 19.14
N ASP A 288 12.08 -0.65 18.63
CA ASP A 288 13.35 0.04 18.42
C ASP A 288 13.75 -0.18 16.97
N LEU A 289 13.86 0.87 16.15
CA LEU A 289 14.19 0.73 14.73
C LEU A 289 15.55 0.03 14.52
N ASP A 290 16.48 0.13 15.48
CA ASP A 290 17.81 -0.51 15.41
C ASP A 290 17.74 -2.04 15.57
N ASP A 291 16.69 -2.58 16.22
CA ASP A 291 16.40 -4.03 16.27
C ASP A 291 16.05 -4.58 14.86
N GLY A 292 15.72 -3.70 13.92
CA GLY A 292 15.30 -4.05 12.57
C GLY A 292 13.86 -4.58 12.49
N VAL A 293 13.34 -4.68 11.25
CA VAL A 293 11.91 -5.00 11.01
C VAL A 293 11.54 -6.37 11.58
N LYS A 294 12.38 -7.39 11.40
CA LYS A 294 12.07 -8.77 11.78
C LYS A 294 11.77 -8.90 13.28
N VAL A 295 12.65 -8.34 14.12
CA VAL A 295 12.50 -8.40 15.58
C VAL A 295 11.27 -7.63 16.02
N ASN A 296 11.07 -6.42 15.52
CA ASN A 296 9.92 -5.60 15.94
C ASN A 296 8.58 -6.14 15.46
N TYR A 297 8.49 -6.63 14.22
CA TYR A 297 7.25 -7.17 13.66
C TYR A 297 6.73 -8.36 14.48
N LEU A 298 7.64 -9.20 15.00
CA LEU A 298 7.31 -10.35 15.82
C LEU A 298 6.76 -9.98 17.21
N LYS A 299 6.94 -8.73 17.67
CA LYS A 299 6.33 -8.23 18.93
C LYS A 299 4.80 -8.10 18.82
N PHE A 300 4.24 -8.12 17.60
CA PHE A 300 2.80 -7.93 17.31
C PHE A 300 2.12 -9.21 16.82
N GLU A 301 2.42 -10.34 17.47
CA GLU A 301 1.83 -11.64 17.14
C GLU A 301 0.29 -11.55 17.06
N GLY A 302 -0.27 -12.07 15.96
CA GLY A 302 -1.71 -12.05 15.69
C GLY A 302 -2.28 -10.69 15.26
N ALA A 303 -1.59 -9.57 15.52
CA ALA A 303 -2.07 -8.23 15.20
C ALA A 303 -1.78 -7.83 13.74
N LEU A 304 -0.58 -8.12 13.26
CA LEU A 304 -0.13 -7.74 11.92
C LEU A 304 -0.38 -8.85 10.90
N LYS A 305 -0.64 -8.46 9.65
CA LYS A 305 -0.80 -9.38 8.52
C LYS A 305 0.41 -10.30 8.40
N LYS A 306 0.17 -11.61 8.32
CA LYS A 306 1.26 -12.59 8.27
C LYS A 306 2.15 -12.40 7.04
N ILE A 307 3.46 -12.37 7.24
CA ILE A 307 4.47 -12.31 6.16
C ILE A 307 5.18 -13.67 6.08
N PRO A 308 4.95 -14.45 5.00
CA PRO A 308 5.59 -15.77 4.85
C PRO A 308 7.12 -15.70 4.82
N GLY A 309 7.75 -16.40 5.76
CA GLY A 309 9.21 -16.48 5.88
C GLY A 309 9.87 -15.32 6.65
N LEU A 310 9.11 -14.35 7.19
CA LEU A 310 9.70 -13.32 8.04
C LEU A 310 10.26 -13.89 9.36
N ALA A 311 9.56 -14.87 9.93
CA ALA A 311 9.96 -15.56 11.16
C ALA A 311 10.94 -16.72 10.95
N ALA A 312 11.31 -17.05 9.70
CA ALA A 312 12.27 -18.11 9.43
C ALA A 312 13.64 -17.68 9.97
N LYS A 313 14.41 -18.62 10.54
CA LYS A 313 15.84 -18.39 10.79
C LYS A 313 16.49 -18.11 9.46
N ASP A 314 17.37 -17.11 9.41
CA ASP A 314 18.16 -16.88 8.21
C ASP A 314 19.03 -18.15 8.05
N GLU A 315 18.91 -18.85 6.91
CA GLU A 315 19.84 -19.94 6.58
C GLU A 315 21.18 -19.27 6.28
N ASP A 316 22.17 -19.53 7.14
CA ASP A 316 23.57 -19.06 7.02
C ASP A 316 24.23 -19.60 5.74
#